data_AF-A0AAE0KTF7-F1
#
_entry.id   AF-A0AAE0KTF7-F1
#
_cell.length_a   1.000
_cell.length_b   1.000
_cell.length_c   1.000
_cell.angle_alpha   90.00
_cell.angle_beta   90.00
_cell.angle_gamma   90.00
#
_symmetry.space_group_name_H-M   'P 1'
#
loop_
_entity.id
_entity.type
_entity.pdbx_description
1 polymer ?
#
loop_
_entity_poly.entity_id
_entity_poly.type
_entity_poly.pdbx_seq_one_letter_code
_entity_poly.pdbx_strand_id
1 'polypeptide(L)'
;MEAKGAPLSDDIILAKAQALGASLGQAGTPLPSNFKFSLDWLNRFKRSRGISFQPQHGEAQGADLNSVANIRRYGPILIEHFGIDHSHNMDETGLFWKRLPSRSLVTRKRAGRKLAKDRFTLCVTTSASGNKFPLLAIGKAKRPRCFGKKWVPSNIGIPYTNSTKAWQTGETFTHFLHLFASWVETAGEELYYSWITLARTSAPITRRPSPNGYATWGAMGSSGAM
;
A
#
# COMPACT_ATOMS: atom_id res chain seq x y z
N MET A 1 -3.39 -13.09 27.46
CA MET A 1 -3.56 -12.36 26.18
C MET A 1 -3.35 -13.26 24.97
N GLU A 2 -2.29 -14.07 24.95
CA GLU A 2 -2.05 -15.08 23.89
C GLU A 2 -3.24 -16.04 23.69
N ALA A 3 -3.84 -16.56 24.77
CA ALA A 3 -5.00 -17.47 24.69
C ALA A 3 -6.25 -16.86 24.01
N LYS A 4 -6.37 -15.52 24.05
CA LYS A 4 -7.43 -14.76 23.37
C LYS A 4 -7.04 -14.38 21.92
N GLY A 5 -5.85 -14.75 21.47
CA GLY A 5 -5.34 -14.53 20.12
C GLY A 5 -4.91 -13.09 19.81
N ALA A 6 -4.62 -12.28 20.84
CA ALA A 6 -4.08 -10.93 20.64
C ALA A 6 -2.59 -11.00 20.26
N PRO A 7 -2.11 -10.18 19.31
CA PRO A 7 -0.69 -10.07 19.03
C PRO A 7 0.04 -9.51 20.24
N LEU A 8 1.16 -10.14 20.59
CA LEU A 8 2.04 -9.73 21.66
C LEU A 8 3.27 -9.07 21.06
N SER A 9 3.57 -7.86 21.51
CA SER A 9 4.84 -7.17 21.34
C SER A 9 5.60 -7.14 22.67
N ASP A 10 6.88 -6.81 22.61
CA ASP A 10 7.74 -6.64 23.79
C ASP A 10 7.16 -5.59 24.75
N ASP A 11 6.71 -4.45 24.21
CA ASP A 11 6.10 -3.36 24.99
C ASP A 11 4.84 -3.81 25.73
N ILE A 12 4.00 -4.61 25.07
CA ILE A 12 2.79 -5.16 25.67
C ILE A 12 3.13 -6.09 26.83
N ILE A 13 4.20 -6.90 26.71
CA ILE A 13 4.66 -7.78 27.78
C ILE A 13 5.22 -6.96 28.94
N LEU A 14 6.06 -5.95 28.67
CA LEU A 14 6.62 -5.05 29.68
C LEU A 14 5.53 -4.31 30.45
N ALA A 15 4.59 -3.69 29.75
CA ALA A 15 3.48 -2.96 30.38
C ALA A 15 2.63 -3.87 31.28
N LYS A 16 2.36 -5.11 30.83
CA LYS A 16 1.63 -6.08 31.68
C LYS A 16 2.45 -6.58 32.85
N ALA A 17 3.75 -6.77 32.69
CA ALA A 17 4.63 -7.18 33.77
C ALA A 17 4.71 -6.11 34.86
N GLN A 18 4.83 -4.84 34.47
CA GLN A 18 4.80 -3.70 35.39
C GLN A 18 3.47 -3.62 36.14
N ALA A 19 2.34 -3.70 35.43
CA ALA A 19 1.00 -3.69 36.04
C ALA A 19 0.82 -4.85 37.04
N LEU A 20 1.30 -6.05 36.71
CA LEU A 20 1.27 -7.20 37.60
C LEU A 20 2.15 -6.97 38.83
N GLY A 21 3.37 -6.44 38.65
CA GLY A 21 4.27 -6.10 39.75
C GLY A 21 3.67 -5.10 40.74
N ALA A 22 2.99 -4.08 40.23
CA ALA A 22 2.27 -3.11 41.06
C ALA A 22 1.12 -3.78 41.85
N SER A 23 0.33 -4.65 41.20
CA SER A 23 -0.75 -5.37 41.89
C SER A 23 -0.25 -6.33 42.97
N LEU A 24 0.90 -6.98 42.76
CA LEU A 24 1.52 -7.84 43.75
C LEU A 24 2.00 -7.03 44.97
N GLY A 25 2.59 -5.85 44.73
CA GLY A 25 2.94 -4.92 45.80
C GLY A 25 1.74 -4.50 46.64
N GLN A 26 0.60 -4.17 46.01
CA GLN A 26 -0.64 -3.85 46.71
C GLN A 26 -1.22 -5.05 47.49
N ALA A 27 -1.02 -6.26 46.99
CA ALA A 27 -1.44 -7.51 47.64
C ALA A 27 -0.47 -8.00 48.72
N GLY A 28 0.50 -7.18 49.15
CA GLY A 28 1.46 -7.53 50.21
C GLY A 28 2.63 -8.41 49.78
N THR A 29 2.83 -8.60 48.47
CA THR A 29 3.96 -9.34 47.89
C THR A 29 4.81 -8.42 47.00
N PRO A 30 5.51 -7.44 47.57
CA PRO A 30 6.31 -6.50 46.79
C PRO A 30 7.48 -7.21 46.09
N LEU A 31 7.76 -6.78 44.87
CA LEU A 31 8.99 -7.16 44.17
C LEU A 31 10.21 -6.56 44.89
N PRO A 32 11.40 -7.19 44.77
CA PRO A 32 12.63 -6.63 45.30
C PRO A 32 12.84 -5.18 44.81
N SER A 33 13.32 -4.30 45.68
CA SER A 33 13.49 -2.87 45.38
C SER A 33 14.43 -2.58 44.21
N ASN A 34 15.36 -3.50 43.92
CA ASN A 34 16.30 -3.43 42.80
C ASN A 34 15.76 -4.10 41.51
N PHE A 35 14.56 -4.68 41.54
CA PHE A 35 13.98 -5.35 40.40
C PHE A 35 13.62 -4.33 39.31
N LYS A 36 14.12 -4.56 38.10
CA LYS A 36 13.85 -3.71 36.93
C LYS A 36 13.19 -4.52 35.84
N PHE A 37 12.10 -4.01 35.29
CA PHE A 37 11.49 -4.51 34.05
C PHE A 37 12.33 -4.06 32.83
N SER A 38 13.59 -4.49 32.81
CA SER A 38 14.53 -4.16 31.73
C SER A 38 14.32 -5.04 30.50
N LEU A 39 14.88 -4.62 29.37
CA LEU A 39 14.90 -5.44 28.15
C LEU A 39 15.65 -6.77 28.37
N ASP A 40 16.67 -6.79 29.22
CA ASP A 40 17.39 -8.01 29.59
C ASP A 40 16.52 -9.00 30.37
N TRP A 41 15.74 -8.49 31.33
CA TRP A 41 14.75 -9.30 32.04
C TRP A 41 13.74 -9.89 31.05
N LEU A 42 13.21 -9.06 30.15
CA LEU A 42 12.26 -9.50 29.13
C LEU A 42 12.84 -10.57 28.22
N ASN A 43 14.09 -10.39 27.76
CA ASN A 43 14.75 -11.36 26.90
C ASN A 43 15.03 -12.68 27.62
N ARG A 44 15.44 -12.65 28.90
CA ARG A 44 15.58 -13.86 29.73
C ARG A 44 14.23 -14.54 29.98
N PHE A 45 13.18 -13.77 30.26
CA PHE A 45 11.81 -14.28 30.42
C PHE A 45 11.29 -14.93 29.14
N LYS A 46 11.49 -14.29 27.98
CA LYS A 46 11.11 -14.85 26.68
C LYS A 46 11.82 -16.17 26.43
N ARG A 47 13.14 -16.23 26.64
CA ARG A 47 13.93 -17.46 26.50
C ARG A 47 13.48 -18.57 27.44
N SER A 48 13.30 -18.28 28.73
CA SER A 48 12.90 -19.29 29.72
C SER A 48 11.49 -19.83 29.50
N ARG A 49 10.61 -19.05 28.87
CA ARG A 49 9.24 -19.45 28.55
C ARG A 49 9.04 -19.88 27.09
N GLY A 50 10.12 -20.02 26.31
CA GLY A 50 10.04 -20.44 24.91
C GLY A 50 9.30 -19.44 24.00
N ILE A 51 9.23 -18.17 24.39
CA ILE A 51 8.58 -17.12 23.62
C ILE A 51 9.53 -16.61 22.54
N SER A 52 9.14 -16.75 21.28
CA SER A 52 9.91 -16.26 20.14
C SER A 52 9.04 -15.48 19.16
N PHE A 53 9.67 -14.57 18.42
CA PHE A 53 9.02 -13.83 17.35
C PHE A 53 8.97 -14.70 16.10
N GLN A 54 7.76 -15.10 15.68
CA GLN A 54 7.57 -16.00 14.56
C GLN A 54 6.93 -15.27 13.37
N PRO A 55 7.53 -15.31 12.17
CA PRO A 55 6.90 -14.76 10.97
C PRO A 55 5.70 -15.61 10.54
N GLN A 56 4.54 -14.98 10.34
CA GLN A 56 3.45 -15.59 9.57
C GLN A 56 3.66 -15.23 8.11
N HIS A 57 3.94 -16.23 7.26
CA HIS A 57 4.15 -16.03 5.83
C HIS A 57 2.84 -15.54 5.18
N GLY A 58 2.93 -14.44 4.42
CA GLY A 58 1.93 -14.01 3.46
C GLY A 58 2.45 -14.30 2.05
N GLU A 59 1.53 -14.57 1.12
CA GLU A 59 1.80 -14.95 -0.28
C GLU A 59 2.86 -14.03 -0.93
N ALA A 60 3.91 -14.65 -1.46
CA ALA A 60 4.86 -14.01 -2.34
C ALA A 60 4.26 -13.99 -3.75
N GLN A 61 3.69 -12.87 -4.16
CA GLN A 61 3.31 -12.69 -5.56
C GLN A 61 4.60 -12.41 -6.34
N GLY A 62 5.01 -13.36 -7.19
CA GLY A 62 6.22 -13.23 -8.01
C GLY A 62 6.07 -12.11 -9.04
N ALA A 63 7.12 -11.31 -9.22
CA ALA A 63 7.17 -10.31 -10.28
C ALA A 63 7.15 -10.99 -11.66
N ASP A 64 6.41 -10.42 -12.61
CA ASP A 64 6.43 -10.87 -14.00
C ASP A 64 7.79 -10.55 -14.64
N LEU A 65 8.55 -11.60 -14.95
CA LEU A 65 9.89 -11.48 -15.53
C LEU A 65 9.87 -10.78 -16.89
N ASN A 66 8.78 -10.88 -17.65
CA ASN A 66 8.63 -10.21 -18.93
C ASN A 66 8.50 -8.69 -18.77
N SER A 67 7.69 -8.24 -17.80
CA SER A 67 7.59 -6.82 -17.43
C SER A 67 8.95 -6.24 -17.01
N VAL A 68 9.73 -7.00 -16.23
CA VAL A 68 11.10 -6.60 -15.85
C VAL A 68 12.02 -6.49 -17.07
N ALA A 69 11.98 -7.46 -17.97
CA ALA A 69 12.78 -7.43 -19.19
C ALA A 69 12.42 -6.23 -20.09
N ASN A 70 11.13 -5.93 -20.23
CA ASN A 70 10.64 -4.80 -21.01
C ASN A 70 11.09 -3.46 -20.41
N ILE A 71 10.95 -3.25 -19.10
CA ILE A 71 11.39 -2.01 -18.45
C ILE A 71 12.91 -1.84 -18.59
N ARG A 72 13.70 -2.91 -18.48
CA ARG A 72 15.16 -2.84 -18.69
C ARG A 72 15.53 -2.46 -20.13
N ARG A 73 14.76 -2.92 -21.11
CA ARG A 73 15.01 -2.66 -22.53
C ARG A 73 14.54 -1.26 -22.96
N TYR A 74 13.35 -0.86 -22.56
CA TYR A 74 12.69 0.35 -23.06
C TYR A 74 12.76 1.53 -22.09
N GLY A 75 12.97 1.29 -20.79
CA GLY A 75 13.05 2.34 -19.78
C GLY A 75 14.05 3.45 -20.10
N PRO A 76 15.31 3.13 -20.45
CA PRO A 76 16.29 4.15 -20.83
C PRO A 76 15.87 4.97 -22.05
N ILE A 77 15.27 4.33 -23.06
CA ILE A 77 14.79 4.99 -24.29
C ILE A 77 13.66 5.96 -23.96
N LEU A 78 12.74 5.56 -23.09
CA LEU A 78 11.62 6.41 -22.65
C LEU A 78 12.13 7.58 -21.81
N ILE A 79 13.09 7.36 -20.92
CA ILE A 79 13.70 8.43 -20.11
C ILE A 79 14.48 9.41 -20.98
N GLU A 80 15.20 8.93 -22.00
CA GLU A 80 15.92 9.79 -22.95
C GLU A 80 14.95 10.64 -23.77
N HIS A 81 13.82 10.05 -24.20
CA HIS A 81 12.85 10.74 -25.05
C HIS A 81 11.96 11.73 -24.29
N PHE A 82 11.48 11.35 -23.10
CA PHE A 82 10.55 12.17 -22.31
C PHE A 82 11.23 12.97 -21.21
N GLY A 83 12.46 12.64 -20.83
CA GLY A 83 13.14 13.22 -19.67
C GLY A 83 12.81 12.48 -18.36
N ILE A 84 13.74 12.57 -17.42
CA ILE A 84 13.64 11.91 -16.11
C ILE A 84 12.54 12.51 -15.23
N ASP A 85 12.25 13.80 -15.39
CA ASP A 85 11.21 14.51 -14.62
C ASP A 85 9.79 14.15 -15.05
N HIS A 86 9.61 13.76 -16.32
CA HIS A 86 8.32 13.40 -16.91
C HIS A 86 8.06 11.89 -16.94
N SER A 87 9.03 11.09 -16.49
CA SER A 87 8.91 9.65 -16.40
C SER A 87 8.34 9.26 -15.04
N HIS A 88 7.03 9.02 -14.96
CA HIS A 88 6.35 8.73 -13.69
C HIS A 88 5.97 7.25 -13.54
N ASN A 89 6.09 6.75 -12.32
CA ASN A 89 5.52 5.47 -11.91
C ASN A 89 4.39 5.71 -10.91
N MET A 90 3.27 4.98 -11.09
CA MET A 90 2.15 4.96 -10.16
C MET A 90 1.92 3.54 -9.68
N ASP A 91 1.77 3.36 -8.36
CA ASP A 91 1.42 2.08 -7.78
C ASP A 91 0.46 2.24 -6.59
N GLU A 92 -0.23 1.15 -6.27
CA GLU A 92 -1.21 1.06 -5.19
C GLU A 92 -0.58 0.52 -3.91
N THR A 93 -0.84 1.19 -2.79
CA THR A 93 -0.54 0.64 -1.46
C THR A 93 -1.75 0.61 -0.56
N GLY A 94 -1.91 -0.47 0.20
CA GLY A 94 -3.00 -0.64 1.15
C GLY A 94 -2.66 -0.06 2.51
N LEU A 95 -3.35 1.01 2.92
CA LEU A 95 -3.31 1.55 4.28
C LEU A 95 -4.32 0.82 5.17
N PHE A 96 -3.85 -0.14 5.96
CA PHE A 96 -4.68 -0.94 6.84
C PHE A 96 -4.76 -0.36 8.26
N TRP A 97 -5.89 0.24 8.61
CA TRP A 97 -6.07 0.92 9.91
C TRP A 97 -6.63 0.02 11.02
N LYS A 98 -7.23 -1.13 10.68
CA LYS A 98 -7.69 -2.15 11.65
C LYS A 98 -6.77 -3.37 11.74
N ARG A 99 -5.77 -3.45 10.87
CA ARG A 99 -4.95 -4.66 10.74
C ARG A 99 -3.99 -4.73 11.91
N LEU A 100 -4.17 -5.78 12.72
CA LEU A 100 -3.21 -6.13 13.74
C LEU A 100 -1.91 -6.66 13.10
N PRO A 101 -0.76 -6.57 13.81
CA PRO A 101 0.48 -7.17 13.37
C PRO A 101 0.29 -8.65 12.97
N SER A 102 0.84 -9.03 11.83
CA SER A 102 0.88 -10.43 11.38
C SER A 102 1.88 -11.29 12.16
N ARG A 103 2.65 -10.67 13.06
CA ARG A 103 3.67 -11.32 13.87
C ARG A 103 3.39 -11.06 15.34
N SER A 104 3.55 -12.08 16.15
CA SER A 104 3.39 -11.98 17.59
C SER A 104 4.36 -12.90 18.30
N LEU A 105 4.69 -12.52 19.53
CA LEU A 105 5.40 -13.37 20.46
C LEU A 105 4.47 -14.49 20.93
N VAL A 106 4.85 -15.74 20.66
CA VAL A 106 4.04 -16.92 20.99
C VAL A 106 4.88 -17.96 21.72
N THR A 107 4.26 -18.69 22.65
CA THR A 107 4.89 -19.80 23.41
C THR A 107 4.83 -21.12 22.65
N ARG A 108 3.94 -21.21 21.65
CA ARG A 108 3.76 -22.38 20.77
C ARG A 108 3.26 -21.94 19.41
N LYS A 109 3.54 -22.72 18.37
CA LYS A 109 3.00 -22.47 17.02
C LYS A 109 1.47 -22.55 17.07
N ARG A 110 0.78 -21.56 16.52
CA ARG A 110 -0.68 -21.48 16.50
C ARG A 110 -1.16 -21.10 15.11
N ALA A 111 -2.37 -21.54 14.76
CA ALA A 111 -3.03 -21.08 13.55
C ALA A 111 -3.19 -19.55 13.59
N GLY A 112 -2.86 -18.88 12.48
CA GLY A 112 -3.04 -17.44 12.34
C GLY A 112 -4.51 -17.06 12.43
N ARG A 113 -4.81 -15.86 12.94
CA ARG A 113 -6.16 -15.29 12.84
C ARG A 113 -6.34 -14.57 11.52
N LYS A 114 -7.56 -14.61 10.99
CA LYS A 114 -7.95 -13.77 9.86
C LYS A 114 -7.78 -12.31 10.24
N LEU A 115 -6.77 -11.67 9.67
CA LEU A 115 -6.51 -10.26 9.91
C LEU A 115 -7.62 -9.41 9.30
N ALA A 116 -7.99 -8.33 9.98
CA ALA A 116 -8.89 -7.34 9.42
C ALA A 116 -8.27 -6.79 8.12
N LYS A 117 -9.07 -6.81 7.05
CA LYS A 117 -8.67 -6.32 5.72
C LYS A 117 -9.22 -4.93 5.42
N ASP A 118 -9.86 -4.28 6.40
CA ASP A 118 -10.30 -2.90 6.26
C ASP A 118 -9.10 -2.00 5.96
N ARG A 119 -9.15 -1.36 4.81
CA ARG A 119 -8.07 -0.52 4.29
C ARG A 119 -8.63 0.62 3.46
N PHE A 120 -7.82 1.67 3.34
CA PHE A 120 -7.84 2.54 2.17
C PHE A 120 -6.76 2.05 1.22
N THR A 121 -6.98 2.22 -0.07
CA THR A 121 -5.91 2.07 -1.07
C THR A 121 -5.44 3.46 -1.43
N LEU A 122 -4.14 3.67 -1.43
CA LEU A 122 -3.50 4.92 -1.82
C LEU A 122 -2.82 4.69 -3.15
N CYS A 123 -3.15 5.47 -4.16
CA CYS A 123 -2.34 5.55 -5.37
C CYS A 123 -1.21 6.54 -5.11
N VAL A 124 0.02 6.06 -5.22
CA VAL A 124 1.24 6.84 -5.02
C VAL A 124 1.91 6.99 -6.37
N THR A 125 2.19 8.22 -6.77
CA THR A 125 2.85 8.50 -8.05
C THR A 125 4.09 9.35 -7.82
N THR A 126 5.21 8.94 -8.40
CA THR A 126 6.50 9.65 -8.30
C THR A 126 7.20 9.67 -9.66
N SER A 127 7.87 10.77 -10.01
CA SER A 127 8.77 10.81 -11.16
C SER A 127 10.05 10.01 -10.89
N ALA A 128 10.80 9.69 -11.95
CA ALA A 128 12.12 9.07 -11.83
C ALA A 128 13.14 10.01 -11.14
N SER A 129 12.93 11.33 -11.17
CA SER A 129 13.72 12.31 -10.43
C SER A 129 13.32 12.47 -8.95
N GLY A 130 12.16 11.93 -8.54
CA GLY A 130 11.68 11.95 -7.16
C GLY A 130 10.56 12.97 -6.86
N ASN A 131 10.04 13.68 -7.85
CA ASN A 131 8.89 14.57 -7.70
C ASN A 131 7.63 13.76 -7.38
N LYS A 132 6.89 14.17 -6.35
CA LYS A 132 5.75 13.42 -5.82
C LYS A 132 4.44 14.09 -6.19
N PHE A 133 3.60 13.35 -6.87
CA PHE A 133 2.22 13.74 -7.14
C PHE A 133 1.37 13.58 -5.86
N PRO A 134 0.35 14.43 -5.63
CA PRO A 134 -0.58 14.26 -4.53
C PRO A 134 -1.22 12.86 -4.50
N LEU A 135 -1.34 12.29 -3.29
CA LEU A 135 -1.95 10.97 -3.13
C LEU A 135 -3.41 10.96 -3.57
N LEU A 136 -3.85 9.89 -4.21
CA LEU A 136 -5.28 9.59 -4.39
C LEU A 136 -5.71 8.50 -3.41
N ALA A 137 -6.71 8.79 -2.58
CA ALA A 137 -7.26 7.81 -1.65
C ALA A 137 -8.50 7.12 -2.24
N ILE A 138 -8.52 5.79 -2.21
CA ILE A 138 -9.63 4.94 -2.63
C ILE A 138 -10.17 4.19 -1.41
N GLY A 139 -11.39 4.52 -1.00
CA GLY A 139 -12.09 3.80 0.06
C GLY A 139 -13.21 2.91 -0.44
N LYS A 140 -13.83 2.18 0.49
CA LYS A 140 -14.97 1.30 0.16
C LYS A 140 -16.29 2.08 -0.01
N ALA A 141 -16.51 3.03 0.89
CA ALA A 141 -17.74 3.82 0.93
C ALA A 141 -17.52 5.14 0.19
N LYS A 142 -18.51 5.61 -0.58
CA LYS A 142 -18.47 6.97 -1.17
C LYS A 142 -18.24 8.06 -0.12
N ARG A 143 -18.79 7.87 1.08
CA ARG A 143 -18.52 8.71 2.25
C ARG A 143 -18.33 7.83 3.49
N PRO A 144 -17.12 7.75 4.06
CA PRO A 144 -16.90 7.04 5.33
C PRO A 144 -17.74 7.64 6.45
N ARG A 145 -18.44 6.78 7.20
CA ARG A 145 -19.37 7.23 8.26
C ARG A 145 -18.70 8.05 9.36
N CYS A 146 -17.42 7.77 9.64
CA CYS A 146 -16.64 8.46 10.67
C CYS A 146 -16.44 9.95 10.40
N PHE A 147 -16.52 10.41 9.15
CA PHE A 147 -16.34 11.82 8.83
C PHE A 147 -17.62 12.67 8.96
N GLY A 148 -18.76 12.05 9.27
CA GLY A 148 -20.01 12.78 9.46
C GLY A 148 -20.61 13.32 8.15
N LYS A 149 -21.80 13.92 8.24
CA LYS A 149 -22.62 14.35 7.08
C LYS A 149 -22.04 15.51 6.29
N LYS A 150 -21.24 16.38 6.93
CA LYS A 150 -20.67 17.59 6.34
C LYS A 150 -19.28 17.37 5.72
N TRP A 151 -18.81 16.13 5.65
CA TRP A 151 -17.51 15.85 5.09
C TRP A 151 -17.47 16.08 3.59
N VAL A 152 -16.50 16.87 3.17
CA VAL A 152 -16.16 17.10 1.77
C VAL A 152 -14.71 16.65 1.56
N PRO A 153 -14.44 15.72 0.63
CA PRO A 153 -13.08 15.24 0.36
C PRO A 153 -12.05 16.34 0.11
N SER A 154 -12.44 17.39 -0.63
CA SER A 154 -11.57 18.51 -1.00
C SER A 154 -10.95 19.23 0.21
N ASN A 155 -11.61 19.19 1.37
CA ASN A 155 -11.15 19.89 2.57
C ASN A 155 -9.97 19.20 3.26
N ILE A 156 -9.70 17.93 2.96
CA ILE A 156 -8.58 17.16 3.54
C ILE A 156 -7.29 17.34 2.72
N GLY A 157 -7.36 17.98 1.55
CA GLY A 157 -6.22 18.16 0.64
C GLY A 157 -5.78 16.88 -0.08
N ILE A 158 -6.53 15.78 0.09
CA ILE A 158 -6.27 14.50 -0.57
C ILE A 158 -7.51 14.14 -1.39
N PRO A 159 -7.41 14.05 -2.72
CA PRO A 159 -8.47 13.53 -3.56
C PRO A 159 -8.97 12.17 -3.06
N TYR A 160 -10.28 11.98 -3.06
CA TYR A 160 -10.91 10.75 -2.62
C TYR A 160 -11.85 10.20 -3.68
N THR A 161 -11.77 8.90 -3.91
CA THR A 161 -12.75 8.14 -4.68
C THR A 161 -13.12 6.85 -3.96
N ASN A 162 -14.06 6.10 -4.49
CA ASN A 162 -14.50 4.86 -3.89
C ASN A 162 -14.67 3.73 -4.91
N SER A 163 -14.44 2.50 -4.45
CA SER A 163 -14.80 1.29 -5.16
C SER A 163 -15.31 0.23 -4.18
N THR A 164 -16.14 -0.71 -4.64
CA THR A 164 -16.80 -1.69 -3.75
C THR A 164 -15.82 -2.54 -2.94
N LYS A 165 -14.59 -2.74 -3.44
CA LYS A 165 -13.54 -3.48 -2.76
C LYS A 165 -12.45 -2.59 -2.15
N ALA A 166 -12.48 -1.27 -2.37
CA ALA A 166 -11.36 -0.37 -2.12
C ALA A 166 -10.07 -0.85 -2.84
N TRP A 167 -10.21 -1.17 -4.13
CA TRP A 167 -9.11 -1.42 -5.08
C TRP A 167 -9.24 -0.45 -6.24
N GLN A 168 -8.19 -0.31 -7.03
CA GLN A 168 -8.31 0.38 -8.31
C GLN A 168 -9.21 -0.41 -9.27
N THR A 169 -10.09 0.34 -9.92
CA THR A 169 -10.89 -0.07 -11.07
C THR A 169 -10.50 0.80 -12.27
N GLY A 170 -10.99 0.45 -13.47
CA GLY A 170 -10.83 1.31 -14.65
C GLY A 170 -11.34 2.73 -14.38
N GLU A 171 -12.51 2.87 -13.76
CA GLU A 171 -13.09 4.18 -13.41
C GLU A 171 -12.21 4.99 -12.44
N THR A 172 -11.70 4.38 -11.37
CA THR A 172 -10.83 5.10 -10.42
C THR A 172 -9.50 5.46 -11.07
N PHE A 173 -9.01 4.64 -12.00
CA PHE A 173 -7.79 4.90 -12.75
C PHE A 173 -7.97 6.03 -13.77
N THR A 174 -9.10 6.07 -14.49
CA THR A 174 -9.45 7.21 -15.34
C THR A 174 -9.55 8.51 -14.54
N HIS A 175 -10.16 8.45 -13.35
CA HIS A 175 -10.19 9.61 -12.46
C HIS A 175 -8.78 10.04 -12.02
N PHE A 176 -7.91 9.09 -11.68
CA PHE A 176 -6.50 9.36 -11.43
C PHE A 176 -5.82 10.05 -12.62
N LEU A 177 -6.01 9.55 -13.85
CA LEU A 177 -5.43 10.12 -15.06
C LEU A 177 -5.86 11.57 -15.28
N HIS A 178 -7.14 11.90 -15.03
CA HIS A 178 -7.61 13.29 -15.12
C HIS A 178 -6.94 14.18 -14.08
N LEU A 179 -6.85 13.75 -12.82
CA LEU A 179 -6.18 14.50 -11.76
C LEU A 179 -4.69 14.68 -12.06
N PHE A 180 -4.05 13.63 -12.59
CA PHE A 180 -2.65 13.65 -12.97
C PHE A 180 -2.41 14.62 -14.13
N ALA A 181 -3.24 14.58 -15.16
CA ALA A 181 -3.15 15.50 -16.29
C ALA A 181 -3.28 16.96 -15.83
N SER A 182 -4.32 17.28 -15.06
CA SER A 182 -4.50 18.66 -14.55
C SER A 182 -3.35 19.13 -13.67
N TRP A 183 -2.71 18.24 -12.91
CA TRP A 183 -1.56 18.60 -12.09
C TRP A 183 -0.31 18.91 -12.91
N VAL A 184 -0.01 18.11 -13.94
CA VAL A 184 1.14 18.38 -14.80
C VAL A 184 0.93 19.69 -15.59
N GLU A 185 -0.28 19.95 -16.07
CA GLU A 185 -0.64 21.22 -16.72
C GLU A 185 -0.44 22.42 -15.77
N THR A 186 -0.88 22.30 -14.51
CA THR A 186 -0.74 23.37 -13.50
C THR A 186 0.72 23.58 -13.08
N ALA A 187 1.55 22.54 -13.16
CA ALA A 187 2.99 22.64 -12.91
C ALA A 187 3.75 23.35 -14.06
N GLY A 188 3.09 23.66 -15.17
CA GLY A 188 3.70 24.33 -16.33
C GLY A 188 4.48 23.41 -17.25
N GLU A 189 4.23 22.10 -17.16
CA GLU A 189 4.98 21.07 -17.90
C GLU A 189 4.13 20.53 -19.07
N GLU A 190 4.71 20.40 -20.27
CA GLU A 190 4.02 19.78 -21.41
C GLU A 190 3.81 18.28 -21.17
N LEU A 191 2.54 17.86 -21.10
CA LEU A 191 2.18 16.44 -21.01
C LEU A 191 2.37 15.74 -22.36
N TYR A 192 3.46 14.99 -22.49
CA TYR A 192 3.50 13.92 -23.47
C TYR A 192 2.94 12.62 -22.87
N TYR A 193 1.72 12.26 -23.27
CA TYR A 193 1.11 10.98 -22.91
C TYR A 193 1.95 9.81 -23.45
N SER A 194 2.69 9.14 -22.57
CA SER A 194 3.38 7.89 -22.88
C SER A 194 3.13 6.86 -21.78
N TRP A 195 2.24 5.91 -22.12
CA TRP A 195 2.04 4.57 -21.56
C TRP A 195 2.33 4.34 -20.07
N ILE A 196 1.26 4.31 -19.27
CA ILE A 196 1.26 3.51 -18.03
C ILE A 196 1.26 2.04 -18.44
N THR A 197 2.31 1.32 -18.04
CA THR A 197 2.44 -0.11 -18.33
C THR A 197 1.38 -0.89 -17.52
N LEU A 198 0.26 -1.21 -18.16
CA LEU A 198 -0.62 -2.29 -17.73
C LEU A 198 0.15 -3.61 -17.87
N ALA A 199 0.58 -4.18 -16.75
CA ALA A 199 1.17 -5.53 -16.67
C ALA A 199 0.16 -6.66 -17.01
N ARG A 200 -0.78 -6.45 -17.94
CA ARG A 200 -1.86 -7.41 -18.21
C ARG A 200 -2.26 -7.66 -19.66
N THR A 201 -1.66 -7.02 -20.66
CA THR A 201 -2.02 -7.32 -22.06
C THR A 201 -0.80 -7.46 -22.94
N SER A 202 -0.54 -8.71 -23.32
CA SER A 202 0.47 -9.19 -24.27
C SER A 202 -0.01 -9.00 -25.72
N ALA A 203 -0.03 -7.76 -26.24
CA ALA A 203 -0.24 -7.53 -27.66
C ALA A 203 0.63 -6.37 -28.18
N PRO A 204 1.41 -6.56 -29.27
CA PRO A 204 2.20 -5.48 -29.87
C PRO A 204 1.35 -4.61 -30.78
N ILE A 205 1.49 -3.29 -30.65
CA ILE A 205 0.87 -2.28 -31.54
C ILE A 205 1.88 -1.88 -32.62
N THR A 206 1.46 -1.82 -33.88
CA THR A 206 2.28 -1.28 -34.99
C THR A 206 1.62 -0.05 -35.61
N ARG A 207 2.45 0.86 -36.13
CA ARG A 207 2.08 2.17 -36.66
C ARG A 207 1.68 2.09 -38.14
N ARG A 208 0.64 2.81 -38.55
CA ARG A 208 0.50 3.31 -39.94
C ARG A 208 0.65 4.84 -39.97
N PRO A 209 1.38 5.42 -40.94
CA PRO A 209 1.46 6.87 -41.08
C PRO A 209 0.17 7.43 -41.72
N SER A 210 -0.31 8.56 -41.20
CA SER A 210 -1.39 9.38 -41.79
C SER A 210 -0.79 10.67 -42.38
N PRO A 211 -1.30 11.20 -43.51
CA PRO A 211 -0.64 12.29 -44.24
C PRO A 211 -0.72 13.68 -43.58
N ASN A 212 -1.56 13.87 -42.55
CA ASN A 212 -1.89 15.21 -42.03
C ASN A 212 -1.42 15.46 -40.60
N GLY A 213 -0.33 14.82 -40.15
CA GLY A 213 0.35 15.16 -38.89
C GLY A 213 -0.36 14.78 -37.58
N TYR A 214 -1.64 14.42 -37.60
CA TYR A 214 -2.35 13.86 -36.45
C TYR A 214 -2.42 12.32 -36.54
N ALA A 215 -1.91 11.64 -35.51
CA ALA A 215 -2.04 10.19 -35.37
C ALA A 215 -3.43 9.84 -34.81
N THR A 216 -4.31 9.32 -35.67
CA THR A 216 -5.58 8.73 -35.23
C THR A 216 -5.37 7.26 -34.86
N TRP A 217 -5.71 6.88 -33.63
CA TRP A 217 -5.70 5.49 -33.17
C TRP A 217 -7.12 4.92 -33.22
N GLY A 218 -7.36 3.99 -34.14
CA GLY A 218 -8.60 3.20 -34.17
C GLY A 218 -8.33 1.78 -33.67
N ALA A 219 -9.15 1.26 -32.77
CA ALA A 219 -9.28 -0.18 -32.62
C ALA A 219 -9.82 -0.71 -33.95
N MET A 220 -9.21 -1.77 -34.48
CA MET A 220 -9.68 -2.40 -35.72
C MET A 220 -11.09 -2.93 -35.46
N GLY A 221 -12.10 -2.20 -35.94
CA GLY A 221 -13.46 -2.70 -36.04
C GLY A 221 -13.42 -3.95 -36.90
N SER A 222 -13.96 -5.04 -36.37
CA SER A 222 -14.26 -6.23 -37.14
C SER A 222 -15.28 -5.86 -38.22
N SER A 223 -14.81 -5.49 -39.40
CA SER A 223 -15.64 -5.47 -40.61
C SER A 223 -15.95 -6.92 -40.97
N GLY A 224 -17.23 -7.27 -40.95
CA GLY A 224 -17.70 -8.59 -41.35
C GLY A 224 -17.31 -8.94 -42.78
N ALA A 225 -17.17 -10.24 -43.01
CA ALA A 225 -17.25 -10.85 -44.33
C ALA A 225 -18.16 -12.09 -44.20
N MET A 226 -19.32 -11.96 -44.86
CA MET A 226 -20.33 -12.96 -45.28
C MET A 226 -20.97 -13.86 -44.23
#